data_AF-A0A831UVU1-F1
#
_entry.id   AF-A0A831UVU1-F1
#
_cell.length_a   1.000
_cell.length_b   1.000
_cell.length_c   1.000
_cell.angle_alpha   90.00
_cell.angle_beta   90.00
_cell.angle_gamma   90.00
#
_symmetry.space_group_name_H-M   'P 1'
#
loop_
_entity.id
_entity.type
_entity.pdbx_description
1 polymer ?
#
loop_
_entity_poly.entity_id
_entity_poly.type
_entity_poly.pdbx_seq_one_letter_code
_entity_poly.pdbx_strand_id
1 'polypeptide(L)'
;MILNIEDKGAVVLIEIKEERLDAHNSSDLKAQMLNLFEEGKNDIVVDLGEVRFVDSSGLGALVSGFKNASARNGNLKLSGLQ
;
A
#
# COMPACT_ATOMS: atom_id res chain seq x y z
N MET A 1 6.45 -10.58 1.08
CA MET A 1 5.33 -9.97 1.81
C MET A 1 4.04 -10.76 1.58
N ILE A 2 3.24 -11.01 2.62
CA ILE A 2 1.87 -11.59 2.50
C ILE A 2 0.85 -10.45 2.37
N LEU A 3 0.16 -10.41 1.22
CA LEU A 3 -0.88 -9.43 0.92
C LEU A 3 -2.19 -10.13 0.56
N ASN A 4 -3.31 -9.54 0.97
CA ASN A 4 -4.60 -9.79 0.34
C ASN A 4 -4.97 -8.55 -0.49
N ILE A 5 -5.29 -8.73 -1.77
CA ILE A 5 -5.63 -7.63 -2.68
C ILE A 5 -7.04 -7.88 -3.22
N GLU A 6 -7.95 -6.95 -2.94
CA GLU A 6 -9.34 -7.04 -3.36
C GLU A 6 -9.76 -5.81 -4.18
N ASP A 7 -10.21 -6.04 -5.41
CA ASP A 7 -10.76 -5.00 -6.28
C ASP A 7 -12.25 -4.78 -5.94
N LYS A 8 -12.57 -3.62 -5.37
CA LYS A 8 -13.94 -3.20 -5.05
C LYS A 8 -14.55 -2.34 -6.16
N GLY A 9 -14.00 -2.38 -7.37
CA GLY A 9 -14.42 -1.61 -8.53
C GLY A 9 -13.82 -0.20 -8.53
N ALA A 10 -14.32 0.68 -7.66
CA ALA A 10 -13.84 2.07 -7.59
C ALA A 10 -12.53 2.24 -6.81
N VAL A 11 -12.13 1.23 -6.04
CA VAL A 11 -10.96 1.26 -5.17
C VAL A 11 -10.39 -0.14 -5.03
N VAL A 12 -9.08 -0.27 -4.91
CA VAL A 12 -8.41 -1.51 -4.55
C VAL A 12 -8.04 -1.48 -3.07
N LEU A 13 -8.43 -2.52 -2.34
CA LEU A 13 -8.03 -2.74 -0.96
C LEU A 13 -6.80 -3.64 -0.93
N ILE A 14 -5.73 -3.19 -0.27
CA ILE A 14 -4.54 -3.99 0.03
C ILE A 14 -4.49 -4.18 1.53
N GLU A 15 -4.66 -5.41 2.00
CA GLU A 15 -4.44 -5.77 3.39
C GLU A 15 -3.04 -6.35 3.57
N ILE A 16 -2.28 -5.78 4.50
CA ILE A 16 -0.96 -6.30 4.89
C ILE A 16 -1.17 -7.36 5.97
N LYS A 17 -0.87 -8.63 5.65
CA LYS A 17 -1.03 -9.78 6.58
C LYS A 17 0.27 -10.09 7.31
N GLU A 18 0.94 -9.05 7.78
CA GLU A 18 2.24 -9.11 8.46
C GLU A 18 2.31 -8.07 9.60
N GLU A 19 2.97 -8.42 10.70
CA GLU A 19 3.06 -7.53 11.88
C GLU A 19 4.03 -6.35 11.68
N ARG A 20 4.93 -6.42 10.70
CA ARG A 20 5.99 -5.43 10.49
C ARG A 20 5.98 -4.98 9.05
N LEU A 21 6.16 -3.68 8.82
CA LEU A 21 6.47 -3.10 7.51
C LEU A 21 7.86 -2.43 7.61
N ASP A 22 8.88 -3.12 7.14
CA ASP A 22 10.28 -2.72 7.29
C ASP A 22 11.12 -3.00 6.02
N ALA A 23 12.44 -2.92 6.13
CA ALA A 23 13.34 -3.00 4.97
C ALA A 23 13.22 -4.32 4.20
N HIS A 24 12.71 -5.38 4.83
CA HIS A 24 12.58 -6.70 4.21
C HIS A 24 11.38 -6.80 3.25
N ASN A 25 10.30 -6.05 3.49
CA ASN A 25 9.04 -6.17 2.74
C ASN A 25 8.55 -4.86 2.11
N SER A 26 9.14 -3.72 2.46
CA SER A 26 8.79 -2.40 1.91
C SER A 26 8.96 -2.33 0.38
N SER A 27 9.96 -3.02 -0.17
CA SER A 27 10.19 -3.07 -1.62
C SER A 27 9.09 -3.84 -2.36
N ASP A 28 8.60 -4.94 -1.77
CA ASP A 28 7.49 -5.73 -2.33
C ASP A 28 6.21 -4.90 -2.36
N LEU A 29 5.86 -4.23 -1.26
CA LEU A 29 4.67 -3.36 -1.19
C LEU A 29 4.71 -2.28 -2.28
N LYS A 30 5.88 -1.65 -2.45
CA LYS A 30 6.08 -0.61 -3.47
C LYS A 30 5.88 -1.16 -4.88
N ALA A 31 6.42 -2.34 -5.18
CA ALA A 31 6.26 -2.97 -6.48
C ALA A 31 4.79 -3.34 -6.76
N GLN A 32 4.08 -3.88 -5.77
CA GLN A 32 2.67 -4.24 -5.89
C GLN A 32 1.78 -3.01 -6.14
N MET A 33 1.99 -1.92 -5.39
CA MET A 33 1.28 -0.66 -5.66
C MET A 33 1.59 -0.12 -7.06
N LEU A 34 2.85 -0.19 -7.52
CA LEU A 34 3.23 0.27 -8.85
C LEU A 34 2.50 -0.51 -9.96
N ASN A 35 2.45 -1.84 -9.86
CA ASN A 35 1.74 -2.68 -10.82
C ASN A 35 0.25 -2.30 -10.89
N LEU A 36 -0.41 -2.11 -9.74
CA LEU A 36 -1.80 -1.67 -9.69
C LEU A 36 -2.00 -0.30 -10.36
N PHE A 37 -1.08 0.64 -10.13
CA PHE A 37 -1.12 1.94 -10.81
C PHE A 37 -0.91 1.85 -12.33
N GLU A 38 -0.09 0.91 -12.80
CA GLU A 38 0.10 0.64 -14.23
C GLU A 38 -1.15 0.01 -14.88
N GLU A 39 -1.92 -0.75 -14.11
CA GLU A 39 -3.23 -1.28 -14.50
C GLU A 39 -4.37 -0.23 -14.44
N GLY A 40 -4.06 1.02 -14.06
CA GLY A 40 -5.03 2.11 -13.94
C GLY A 40 -5.81 2.12 -12.63
N LYS A 41 -5.44 1.28 -11.65
CA LYS A 41 -6.03 1.26 -10.30
C LYS A 41 -5.42 2.37 -9.45
N ASN A 42 -5.87 3.60 -9.68
CA ASN A 42 -5.28 4.80 -9.08
C ASN A 42 -5.78 5.11 -7.66
N ASP A 43 -6.89 4.49 -7.25
CA ASP A 43 -7.46 4.62 -5.91
C ASP A 43 -7.20 3.35 -5.10
N ILE A 44 -6.34 3.46 -4.10
CA ILE A 44 -5.89 2.36 -3.25
C ILE A 44 -6.11 2.70 -1.78
N VAL A 45 -6.65 1.73 -1.02
CA VAL A 45 -6.65 1.74 0.43
C VAL A 45 -5.67 0.68 0.91
N VAL A 46 -4.73 1.06 1.75
CA VAL A 46 -3.83 0.13 2.45
C VAL A 46 -4.36 -0.05 3.87
N ASP A 47 -4.73 -1.28 4.22
CA ASP A 47 -5.11 -1.67 5.57
C ASP A 47 -3.89 -2.15 6.34
N LEU A 48 -3.61 -1.43 7.42
CA LEU A 48 -2.52 -1.66 8.36
C LEU A 48 -2.99 -2.35 9.65
N GLY A 49 -4.21 -2.89 9.71
CA GLY A 49 -4.82 -3.45 10.92
C GLY A 49 -4.02 -4.55 11.62
N GLU A 50 -3.22 -5.30 10.87
CA GLU A 50 -2.32 -6.33 11.42
C GLU A 50 -0.89 -5.80 11.65
N VAL A 51 -0.54 -4.65 11.08
CA VAL A 51 0.79 -4.04 11.18
C VAL A 51 0.96 -3.35 12.54
N ARG A 52 1.93 -3.79 13.31
CA ARG A 52 2.28 -3.26 14.64
C ARG A 52 3.51 -2.36 14.63
N PHE A 53 4.31 -2.43 13.56
CA PHE A 53 5.55 -1.68 13.47
C PHE A 53 5.84 -1.25 12.04
N VAL A 54 6.23 0.01 11.87
CA VAL A 54 6.68 0.58 10.60
C VAL A 54 8.01 1.30 10.82
N ASP A 55 9.04 0.98 10.04
CA ASP A 55 10.31 1.72 10.05
C ASP A 55 10.36 2.82 8.96
N SER A 56 11.54 3.43 8.77
CA SER A 56 11.74 4.46 7.76
C SER A 56 11.56 3.96 6.32
N SER A 57 11.89 2.70 6.04
CA SER A 57 11.73 2.10 4.71
C SER A 57 10.27 1.75 4.42
N GLY A 58 9.54 1.25 5.42
CA GLY A 58 8.10 1.02 5.33
C GLY A 58 7.32 2.31 5.08
N LEU A 59 7.64 3.36 5.85
CA LEU A 59 7.09 4.69 5.60
C LEU A 59 7.49 5.22 4.22
N GLY A 60 8.73 4.98 3.78
CA GLY A 60 9.22 5.33 2.45
C GLY A 60 8.42 4.67 1.32
N ALA A 61 8.03 3.40 1.48
CA ALA A 61 7.15 2.71 0.53
C ALA A 61 5.76 3.34 0.47
N LEU A 62 5.13 3.61 1.62
CA LEU A 62 3.80 4.25 1.70
C LEU A 62 3.81 5.66 1.08
N VAL A 63 4.83 6.48 1.39
CA VAL A 63 5.00 7.81 0.80
C VAL A 63 5.23 7.74 -0.71
N SER A 64 6.02 6.75 -1.17
CA SER A 64 6.20 6.52 -2.61
C SER A 64 4.90 6.14 -3.30
N GLY A 65 4.07 5.29 -2.67
CA GLY A 65 2.73 4.95 -3.16
C GLY A 65 1.83 6.18 -3.25
N PHE A 66 1.77 6.98 -2.19
CA PHE A 66 0.99 8.23 -2.15
C PHE A 66 1.37 9.21 -3.27
N LYS A 67 2.66 9.40 -3.51
CA LYS A 67 3.15 10.24 -4.62
C LYS A 67 2.74 9.68 -5.98
N ASN A 68 2.79 8.36 -6.17
CA ASN A 68 2.43 7.72 -7.43
C ASN A 68 0.92 7.82 -7.73
N ALA A 69 0.07 7.64 -6.70
CA ALA A 69 -1.37 7.85 -6.83
C ALA A 69 -1.68 9.31 -7.18
N SER A 70 -1.06 10.25 -6.44
CA SER A 70 -1.25 11.70 -6.66
C SER A 70 -0.84 12.13 -8.08
N ALA A 71 0.27 11.61 -8.60
CA ALA A 71 0.74 11.87 -9.97
C ALA A 71 -0.22 11.36 -11.06
N ARG A 72 -1.13 10.45 -10.70
CA ARG A 72 -2.14 9.84 -11.58
C ARG A 72 -3.56 10.32 -11.26
N ASN A 73 -3.69 11.44 -10.52
CA ASN A 73 -4.98 11.98 -10.08
C ASN A 73 -5.84 10.99 -9.26
N GLY A 74 -5.21 10.00 -8.63
CA GLY A 74 -5.88 9.06 -7.72
C GLY A 74 -5.51 9.31 -6.25
N ASN A 75 -5.94 8.39 -5.39
CA ASN A 75 -5.76 8.50 -3.95
C ASN A 75 -5.07 7.26 -3.38
N LEU A 76 -4.15 7.47 -2.43
CA LEU A 76 -3.72 6.42 -1.52
C LEU A 76 -4.16 6.78 -0.11
N LYS A 77 -4.97 5.92 0.50
CA LYS A 77 -5.46 6.10 1.86
C LYS A 77 -4.96 4.98 2.75
N LEU A 78 -4.75 5.29 4.02
CA LEU A 78 -4.40 4.31 5.03
C LEU A 78 -5.61 4.05 5.92
N SER A 79 -5.78 2.81 6.36
CA SER A 79 -6.81 2.38 7.30
C SER A 79 -6.21 1.40 8.31
N GLY A 80 -6.93 1.14 9.40
CA GLY A 80 -6.48 0.17 10.41
C GLY A 80 -5.26 0.59 11.23
N LEU A 81 -4.87 1.87 11.22
CA LEU A 81 -3.81 2.37 12.12
C LEU A 81 -4.24 2.22 13.58
N GLN A 82 -3.29 1.87 14.43
CA GLN A 82 -3.45 1.79 15.90
C GLN A 82 -2.76 2.94 16.61
#